data_AF-A0AAW7YUS0-F1
#
_entry.id   AF-A0AAW7YUS0-F1
#
_cell.length_a   1.000
_cell.length_b   1.000
_cell.length_c   1.000
_cell.angle_alpha   90.00
_cell.angle_beta   90.00
_cell.angle_gamma   90.00
#
_symmetry.space_group_name_H-M   'P 1'
#
loop_
_entity.id
_entity.type
_entity.pdbx_description
1 polymer ?
#
loop_
_entity_poly.entity_id
_entity_poly.type
_entity_poly.pdbx_seq_one_letter_code
_entity_poly.pdbx_strand_id
1 'polypeptide(L)'
;LIAIEAEQLEEKAHYPYVFRTLRLGDGDSYLSDVDIHNEKGVELGQHQPTLKVASPVFSGGKALGLVVVNVGLENLFSLLQA
;
A
#
# COMPACT_ATOMS: atom_id res chain seq x y z
N LEU A 1 -17.45 -5.59 8.92
CA LEU A 1 -16.13 -5.08 9.34
C LEU A 1 -15.54 -6.09 10.32
N ILE A 2 -14.28 -6.48 10.12
CA ILE A 2 -13.56 -7.36 11.04
C ILE A 2 -12.77 -6.44 11.97
N ALA A 3 -13.05 -6.51 13.28
CA ALA A 3 -12.25 -5.80 14.27
C ALA A 3 -10.96 -6.59 14.52
N ILE A 4 -9.83 -5.89 14.59
CA ILE A 4 -8.51 -6.44 14.88
C ILE A 4 -8.05 -5.87 16.21
N GLU A 5 -7.50 -6.73 17.08
CA GLU A 5 -6.99 -6.30 18.39
C GLU A 5 -5.82 -5.33 18.20
N ALA A 6 -5.71 -4.34 19.08
CA ALA A 6 -4.72 -3.27 18.94
C ALA A 6 -3.27 -3.80 18.93
N GLU A 7 -3.01 -4.86 19.67
CA GLU A 7 -1.70 -5.52 19.77
C GLU A 7 -1.30 -6.23 18.48
N GLN A 8 -2.25 -6.50 17.59
CA GLN A 8 -2.01 -7.09 16.28
C GLN A 8 -1.80 -6.05 15.19
N LEU A 9 -1.94 -4.75 15.50
CA LEU A 9 -1.70 -3.66 14.56
C LEU A 9 -0.21 -3.30 14.50
N GLU A 10 0.27 -3.01 13.30
CA GLU A 10 1.62 -2.50 13.07
C GLU A 10 1.60 -0.99 12.81
N GLU A 11 2.61 -0.29 13.35
CA GLU A 11 2.84 1.11 13.04
C GLU A 11 3.41 1.24 11.60
N LYS A 12 2.72 1.98 10.73
CA LYS A 12 3.11 2.20 9.34
C LYS A 12 3.10 3.67 8.90
N ALA A 13 2.74 4.61 9.78
CA ALA A 13 2.58 6.02 9.41
C ALA A 13 3.89 6.68 8.97
N HIS A 14 5.03 6.15 9.39
CA HIS A 14 6.35 6.64 8.95
C HIS A 14 6.69 6.30 7.49
N TYR A 15 5.98 5.35 6.85
CA TYR A 15 6.25 5.01 5.45
C TYR A 15 5.70 6.07 4.49
N PRO A 16 6.45 6.45 3.42
CA PRO A 16 6.01 7.42 2.42
C PRO A 16 4.66 7.14 1.81
N TYR A 17 4.35 5.87 1.51
CA TYR A 17 3.07 5.48 0.92
C TYR A 17 1.88 5.71 1.86
N VAL A 18 2.09 5.88 3.17
CA VAL A 18 1.03 6.22 4.12
C VAL A 18 0.84 7.73 4.18
N PHE A 19 1.85 8.47 4.64
CA PHE A 19 1.67 9.90 4.89
C PHE A 19 1.55 10.75 3.61
N ARG A 20 2.06 10.30 2.46
CA ARG A 20 1.85 11.00 1.19
C ARG A 20 0.45 10.76 0.64
N THR A 21 -0.05 9.53 0.69
CA THR A 21 -1.40 9.17 0.21
C THR A 21 -2.50 9.88 0.98
N LEU A 22 -2.36 10.00 2.30
CA LEU A 22 -3.34 10.72 3.15
C LEU A 22 -3.43 12.23 2.86
N ARG A 23 -2.51 12.79 2.07
CA ARG A 23 -2.52 14.20 1.62
C ARG A 23 -3.13 14.38 0.23
N LEU A 24 -3.48 13.30 -0.46
CA LEU A 24 -4.07 13.35 -1.80
C LEU A 24 -5.57 13.71 -1.74
N GLY A 25 -6.12 14.13 -2.88
CA GLY A 25 -7.55 14.36 -3.05
C GLY A 25 -8.35 13.05 -3.18
N ASP A 26 -9.67 13.16 -3.15
CA ASP A 26 -10.56 12.03 -3.45
C ASP A 26 -10.41 11.62 -4.94
N GLY A 27 -10.31 10.33 -5.19
CA GLY A 27 -10.04 9.75 -6.52
C GLY A 27 -8.57 9.76 -6.96
N ASP A 28 -7.67 10.45 -6.26
CA ASP A 28 -6.24 10.43 -6.55
C ASP A 28 -5.58 9.11 -6.09
N SER A 29 -4.45 8.78 -6.72
CA SER A 29 -3.66 7.61 -6.34
C SER A 29 -2.17 7.95 -6.24
N TYR A 30 -1.55 7.44 -5.18
CA TYR A 30 -0.11 7.44 -4.99
C TYR A 30 0.50 6.21 -5.69
N LEU A 31 1.63 6.44 -6.34
CA LEU A 31 2.49 5.40 -6.91
C LEU A 31 3.85 5.50 -6.25
N SER A 32 4.35 4.39 -5.68
CA SER A 32 5.70 4.36 -5.14
C SER A 32 6.76 4.24 -6.24
N ASP A 33 7.99 4.61 -5.89
CA ASP A 33 9.16 4.06 -6.58
C ASP A 33 9.18 2.53 -6.41
N VAL A 34 9.92 1.84 -7.28
CA VAL A 34 10.15 0.40 -7.13
C VAL A 34 11.06 0.16 -5.92
N ASP A 35 10.64 -0.72 -5.03
CA ASP A 35 11.41 -1.12 -3.85
C ASP A 35 11.29 -2.63 -3.60
N ILE A 36 12.19 -3.17 -2.80
CA ILE A 36 12.13 -4.57 -2.35
C ILE A 36 11.16 -4.65 -1.17
N HIS A 37 10.14 -5.49 -1.28
CA HIS A 37 9.19 -5.70 -0.19
C HIS A 37 9.87 -6.39 1.01
N ASN A 38 10.08 -5.63 2.09
CA ASN A 38 10.76 -6.09 3.31
C ASN A 38 9.92 -5.79 4.58
N GLU A 39 8.60 -5.70 4.47
CA GLU A 39 7.76 -5.46 5.64
C GLU A 39 7.72 -6.69 6.56
N LYS A 40 7.80 -6.48 7.87
CA LYS A 40 7.73 -7.56 8.86
C LYS A 40 6.35 -8.22 8.80
N GLY A 41 6.30 -9.53 9.05
CA GLY A 41 5.03 -10.27 9.18
C GLY A 41 4.35 -10.68 7.86
N VAL A 42 4.86 -10.27 6.69
CA VAL A 42 4.33 -10.68 5.38
C VAL A 42 5.32 -11.59 4.67
N GLU A 43 4.99 -12.88 4.60
CA GLU A 43 5.83 -13.89 3.92
C GLU A 43 5.62 -13.87 2.40
N LEU A 44 4.40 -13.51 1.95
CA LEU A 44 4.04 -13.48 0.54
C LEU A 44 4.70 -12.28 -0.17
N GLY A 45 5.58 -12.55 -1.13
CA GLY A 45 6.27 -11.50 -1.89
C GLY A 45 7.45 -10.86 -1.15
N GLN A 46 7.88 -11.44 -0.02
CA GLN A 46 9.08 -11.00 0.69
C GLN A 46 10.29 -11.08 -0.24
N HIS A 47 11.12 -10.04 -0.23
CA HIS A 47 12.30 -9.88 -1.09
C HIS A 47 12.02 -9.74 -2.59
N GLN A 48 10.76 -9.56 -3.01
CA GLN A 48 10.43 -9.31 -4.41
C GLN A 48 10.37 -7.81 -4.73
N PRO A 49 10.80 -7.40 -5.94
CA PRO A 49 10.63 -6.04 -6.41
C PRO A 49 9.13 -5.73 -6.56
N THR A 50 8.68 -4.71 -5.84
CA THR A 50 7.28 -4.38 -5.66
C THR A 50 7.05 -2.90 -5.89
N LEU A 51 5.93 -2.59 -6.52
CA LEU A 51 5.39 -1.25 -6.61
C LEU A 51 4.12 -1.15 -5.74
N LYS A 52 3.97 -0.07 -4.99
CA LYS A 52 2.79 0.18 -4.16
C LYS A 52 1.88 1.20 -4.85
N VAL A 53 0.62 0.81 -5.04
CA VAL A 53 -0.46 1.71 -5.45
C VAL A 53 -1.32 1.96 -4.23
N ALA A 54 -1.56 3.23 -3.89
CA ALA A 54 -2.36 3.56 -2.72
C ALA A 54 -3.35 4.68 -3.01
N SER A 55 -4.54 4.59 -2.44
CA SER A 55 -5.59 5.61 -2.58
C SER A 55 -6.19 5.93 -1.22
N PRO A 56 -6.42 7.21 -0.91
CA PRO A 56 -7.10 7.60 0.31
C PRO A 56 -8.56 7.14 0.30
N VAL A 57 -9.09 6.76 1.47
CA VAL A 57 -10.51 6.44 1.65
C VAL A 57 -11.16 7.61 2.36
N PHE A 58 -12.10 8.26 1.66
CA PHE A 58 -12.82 9.42 2.18
C PHE A 58 -14.14 9.03 2.85
N SER A 59 -14.49 9.77 3.90
CA SER A 59 -15.84 9.80 4.46
C SER A 59 -16.11 11.19 5.01
N GLY A 60 -17.27 11.77 4.68
CA GLY A 60 -17.64 13.12 5.12
C GLY A 60 -16.63 14.20 4.68
N GLY A 61 -16.00 14.04 3.51
CA GLY A 61 -15.02 14.99 2.98
C GLY A 61 -13.63 14.94 3.64
N LYS A 62 -13.35 13.94 4.49
CA LYS A 62 -12.04 13.73 5.12
C LYS A 62 -11.50 12.34 4.81
N ALA A 63 -10.19 12.25 4.54
CA ALA A 63 -9.50 10.97 4.48
C ALA A 63 -9.51 10.30 5.87
N LEU A 64 -10.16 9.14 5.98
CA LEU A 64 -10.20 8.32 7.20
C LEU A 64 -9.06 7.31 7.25
N GLY A 65 -8.48 6.99 6.11
CA GLY A 65 -7.45 5.99 5.96
C GLY A 65 -7.04 5.88 4.49
N LEU A 66 -6.46 4.74 4.13
CA LEU A 66 -6.03 4.44 2.78
C LEU A 66 -6.15 2.95 2.51
N VAL A 67 -6.28 2.60 1.24
CA VAL A 67 -6.07 1.24 0.73
C VAL A 67 -4.74 1.21 0.00
N VAL A 68 -3.96 0.14 0.21
CA VAL A 68 -2.66 -0.07 -0.44
C VAL A 68 -2.69 -1.43 -1.13
N VAL A 69 -2.26 -1.46 -2.38
CA VAL A 69 -2.07 -2.67 -3.17
C VAL A 69 -0.58 -2.80 -3.50
N ASN A 70 0.00 -3.93 -3.10
CA ASN A 70 1.36 -4.32 -3.50
C ASN A 70 1.29 -5.04 -4.85
N VAL A 71 1.97 -4.50 -5.86
CA VAL A 71 2.07 -5.08 -7.19
C VAL A 71 3.46 -5.68 -7.36
N GLY A 72 3.53 -7.01 -7.41
CA GLY A 72 4.78 -7.73 -7.69
C GLY A 72 5.18 -7.55 -9.15
N LEU A 73 6.39 -7.05 -9.39
CA LEU A 73 6.84 -6.70 -10.74
C LEU A 73 7.13 -7.92 -11.62
N GLU A 74 7.55 -9.04 -11.04
CA GLU A 74 7.78 -10.28 -11.81
C GLU A 74 6.50 -10.70 -12.54
N ASN A 75 5.39 -10.81 -11.80
CA ASN A 75 4.09 -11.16 -12.38
C ASN A 75 3.60 -10.11 -13.38
N LEU A 76 3.79 -8.82 -13.08
CA LEU A 76 3.42 -7.75 -14.00
C LEU A 76 4.17 -7.87 -15.32
N PHE A 77 5.48 -8.10 -15.29
CA PHE A 77 6.28 -8.25 -16.51
C PHE A 77 5.92 -9.51 -17.28
N SER A 78 5.59 -10.62 -16.61
CA SER A 78 5.10 -11.83 -17.29
C SER A 78 3.81 -11.57 -18.07
N LEU A 79 2.90 -10.74 -17.55
CA LEU A 79 1.67 -10.36 -18.26
C LEU A 79 1.93 -9.48 -19.49
N LEU A 80 2.97 -8.65 -19.47
CA LEU A 80 3.31 -7.73 -20.56
C LEU A 80 4.13 -8.39 -21.68
N GLN A 81 4.65 -9.60 -21.46
CA GLN A 81 5.37 -10.38 -22.47
C GLN A 81 4.44 -11.18 -23.41
N ALA A 82 3.15 -11.25 -23.09
CA ALA A 82 2.11 -11.93 -23.88
C ALA A 82 1.58 -11.04 -25.01
#